data_AF-A0A7C5MC49-F1
#
_entry.id   AF-A0A7C5MC49-F1
#
_cell.length_a   1.000
_cell.length_b   1.000
_cell.length_c   1.000
_cell.angle_alpha   90.00
_cell.angle_beta   90.00
_cell.angle_gamma   90.00
#
_symmetry.space_group_name_H-M   'P 1'
#
loop_
_entity.id
_entity.type
_entity.pdbx_description
1 polymer ?
#
loop_
_entity_poly.entity_id
_entity_poly.type
_entity_poly.pdbx_seq_one_letter_code
_entity_poly.pdbx_strand_id
1 'polypeptide(L)'
;SSLTLIVFAHVAITYSFTVRTITNAMNALDQSFEEAAKSLGATPFSTFFNVVFPQIKSSIFAGAIFAFTRSLDETGATLAVAPEALTAPVIIVDFVKKGLIADAGVASLALILVSYAILLVVRKLGGRHGQR
;
A
#
# COMPACT_ATOMS: atom_id res chain seq x y z
N SER A 1 -0.87 16.80 15.46
CA SER A 1 -1.84 17.15 14.39
C SER A 1 -2.73 15.95 14.11
N SER A 2 -4.03 16.13 13.86
CA SER A 2 -4.94 15.00 13.56
C SER A 2 -4.44 14.14 12.39
N LEU A 3 -3.83 14.76 11.37
CA LEU A 3 -3.22 14.07 10.24
C LEU A 3 -2.16 13.02 10.64
N THR A 4 -1.30 13.30 11.63
CA THR A 4 -0.25 12.34 12.01
C THR A 4 -0.84 11.10 12.65
N LEU A 5 -1.90 11.26 13.46
CA LEU A 5 -2.61 10.14 14.08
C LEU A 5 -3.29 9.26 13.03
N ILE A 6 -3.92 9.88 12.03
CA ILE A 6 -4.54 9.18 10.89
C ILE A 6 -3.47 8.37 10.14
N VAL A 7 -2.32 8.97 9.83
CA VAL A 7 -1.22 8.25 9.17
C VAL A 7 -0.76 7.04 9.99
N PHE A 8 -0.53 7.20 11.29
CA PHE A 8 -0.13 6.09 12.16
C PHE A 8 -1.19 4.99 12.23
N ALA A 9 -2.47 5.34 12.34
CA ALA A 9 -3.56 4.37 12.35
C ALA A 9 -3.61 3.56 11.04
N HIS A 10 -3.47 4.23 9.89
CA HIS A 10 -3.49 3.58 8.58
C HIS A 10 -2.24 2.72 8.35
N VAL A 11 -1.07 3.15 8.81
CA VAL A 11 0.14 2.32 8.80
C VAL A 11 -0.05 1.10 9.68
N ALA A 12 -0.55 1.24 10.90
CA ALA A 12 -0.72 0.11 11.82
C ALA A 12 -1.62 -0.99 11.25
N ILE A 13 -2.74 -0.63 10.62
CA ILE A 13 -3.67 -1.63 10.02
C ILE A 13 -3.12 -2.28 8.74
N THR A 14 -2.26 -1.58 7.99
CA THR A 14 -1.72 -2.08 6.71
C THR A 14 -0.35 -2.76 6.85
N TYR A 15 0.34 -2.51 7.97
CA TYR A 15 1.71 -2.96 8.22
C TYR A 15 1.85 -4.48 8.17
N SER A 16 1.01 -5.21 8.93
CA SER A 16 1.11 -6.66 9.03
C SER A 16 0.98 -7.35 7.66
N PHE A 17 0.05 -6.87 6.83
CA PHE A 17 -0.14 -7.39 5.47
C PHE A 17 1.04 -7.06 4.56
N THR A 18 1.51 -5.81 4.59
CA THR A 18 2.64 -5.37 3.75
C THR A 18 3.91 -6.14 4.08
N VAL A 19 4.23 -6.28 5.37
CA VAL A 19 5.38 -7.06 5.84
C VAL A 19 5.23 -8.52 5.43
N ARG A 20 4.06 -9.14 5.64
CA ARG A 20 3.83 -10.53 5.26
C ARG A 20 4.05 -10.76 3.76
N THR A 21 3.57 -9.85 2.90
CA THR A 21 3.79 -9.93 1.46
C THR A 21 5.27 -9.86 1.10
N ILE A 22 6.03 -8.96 1.73
CA ILE A 22 7.47 -8.82 1.48
C ILE A 22 8.24 -10.03 2.01
N THR A 23 7.96 -10.48 3.23
CA THR A 23 8.62 -11.65 3.84
C THR A 23 8.38 -12.92 3.02
N ASN A 24 7.16 -13.13 2.52
CA ASN A 24 6.86 -14.28 1.65
C ASN A 24 7.69 -14.23 0.36
N ALA A 25 7.86 -13.05 -0.23
CA ALA A 25 8.67 -12.87 -1.42
C ALA A 25 10.16 -13.13 -1.15
N MET A 26 10.69 -12.67 -0.01
CA MET A 26 12.06 -12.92 0.40
C MET A 26 12.31 -14.42 0.65
N ASN A 27 11.37 -15.11 1.30
CA ASN A 27 11.48 -16.55 1.58
C ASN A 27 11.42 -17.42 0.30
N ALA A 28 10.87 -16.88 -0.79
CA ALA A 28 10.81 -17.55 -2.08
C ALA A 28 12.06 -17.35 -2.95
N LEU A 29 13.00 -16.50 -2.54
CA LEU A 29 14.25 -16.26 -3.28
C LEU A 29 15.20 -17.44 -3.14
N ASP A 30 15.96 -17.70 -4.20
CA ASP A 30 17.12 -18.60 -4.13
C ASP A 30 18.29 -17.89 -3.42
N GLN A 31 18.74 -18.47 -2.31
CA GLN A 31 19.85 -17.92 -1.51
C GLN A 31 21.20 -18.00 -2.24
N SER A 32 21.32 -18.82 -3.29
CA SER A 32 22.55 -18.99 -4.05
C SER A 32 23.10 -17.67 -4.62
N PHE A 33 22.23 -16.77 -5.06
CA PHE A 33 22.61 -15.45 -5.58
C PHE A 33 23.17 -14.54 -4.49
N GLU A 34 22.63 -14.60 -3.27
CA GLU A 34 23.10 -13.81 -2.12
C GLU A 34 24.47 -14.31 -1.65
N GLU A 35 24.64 -15.62 -1.57
CA GLU A 35 25.90 -16.27 -1.18
C GLU A 35 27.01 -15.98 -2.20
N ALA A 36 26.71 -16.11 -3.50
CA ALA A 36 27.68 -15.80 -4.57
C ALA A 36 28.18 -14.35 -4.50
N ALA A 37 27.27 -13.39 -4.27
CA ALA A 37 27.64 -11.99 -4.12
C ALA A 37 28.57 -11.77 -2.91
N LYS A 38 28.28 -12.41 -1.76
CA LYS A 38 29.13 -12.36 -0.57
C LYS A 38 30.51 -12.99 -0.83
N SER A 39 30.57 -14.12 -1.52
CA SER A 39 31.84 -14.78 -1.89
C SER A 39 32.71 -13.93 -2.82
N LEU A 40 32.10 -13.08 -3.65
CA LEU A 40 32.81 -12.11 -4.50
C LEU A 40 33.24 -10.84 -3.75
N GLY A 41 33.05 -10.78 -2.42
CA GLY A 41 33.45 -9.65 -1.57
C GLY A 41 32.42 -8.52 -1.49
N ALA A 42 31.18 -8.73 -1.93
CA ALA A 42 30.13 -7.72 -1.77
C ALA A 42 29.74 -7.54 -0.31
N THR A 43 29.58 -6.28 0.11
CA THR A 43 29.06 -5.95 1.45
C THR A 43 27.57 -6.28 1.54
N PRO A 44 27.02 -6.58 2.74
CA PRO A 44 25.59 -6.89 2.91
C PRO A 44 24.65 -5.82 2.32
N PHE A 45 25.03 -4.54 2.43
CA PHE A 45 24.29 -3.44 1.85
C PHE A 45 24.28 -3.49 0.32
N SER A 46 25.44 -3.73 -0.30
CA SER A 46 25.54 -3.90 -1.76
C SER A 46 24.75 -5.11 -2.24
N THR A 47 24.86 -6.25 -1.55
CA THR A 47 24.10 -7.47 -1.88
C THR A 47 22.60 -7.23 -1.80
N PHE A 48 22.11 -6.53 -0.77
CA PHE A 48 20.70 -6.20 -0.66
C PHE A 48 20.21 -5.36 -1.85
N PHE A 49 20.86 -4.22 -2.15
CA PHE A 49 20.37 -3.31 -3.18
C PHE A 49 20.56 -3.82 -4.62
N ASN A 50 21.61 -4.60 -4.87
CA ASN A 50 21.95 -5.06 -6.22
C ASN A 50 21.41 -6.45 -6.55
N VAL A 51 21.18 -7.31 -5.54
CA VAL A 51 20.73 -8.69 -5.76
C VAL A 51 19.32 -8.92 -5.23
N VAL A 52 19.07 -8.63 -3.94
CA VAL A 52 17.80 -8.98 -3.29
C VAL A 52 16.67 -8.03 -3.69
N PHE A 53 16.88 -6.72 -3.56
CA PHE A 53 15.89 -5.68 -3.80
C PHE A 53 15.29 -5.73 -5.21
N PRO A 54 16.07 -5.90 -6.30
CA PRO A 54 15.52 -5.99 -7.64
C PRO A 54 14.60 -7.20 -7.86
N GLN A 55 14.79 -8.28 -7.09
CA GLN A 55 13.95 -9.47 -7.16
C GLN A 55 12.64 -9.30 -6.38
N ILE A 56 12.66 -8.64 -5.23
CA ILE A 56 11.46 -8.43 -4.40
C ILE A 56 10.71 -7.14 -4.70
N LYS A 57 11.24 -6.25 -5.57
CA LYS A 57 10.62 -4.96 -5.91
C LYS A 57 9.16 -5.11 -6.34
N SER A 58 8.82 -6.13 -7.12
CA SER A 58 7.45 -6.39 -7.60
C SER A 58 6.51 -6.71 -6.43
N SER A 59 6.98 -7.49 -5.45
CA SER A 59 6.25 -7.80 -4.23
C SER A 59 6.09 -6.59 -3.31
N ILE A 60 7.11 -5.73 -3.22
CA ILE A 60 7.00 -4.45 -2.52
C ILE A 60 5.93 -3.57 -3.17
N PHE A 61 5.92 -3.45 -4.50
CA PHE A 61 4.90 -2.71 -5.24
C PHE A 61 3.49 -3.29 -5.00
N ALA A 62 3.35 -4.61 -5.00
CA ALA A 62 2.07 -5.27 -4.71
C ALA A 62 1.59 -4.98 -3.27
N GLY A 63 2.50 -5.03 -2.29
CA GLY A 63 2.21 -4.65 -0.90
C GLY A 63 1.81 -3.18 -0.77
N ALA A 64 2.47 -2.27 -1.47
CA ALA A 64 2.14 -0.85 -1.48
C ALA A 64 0.75 -0.58 -2.08
N ILE A 65 0.40 -1.25 -3.18
CA ILE A 65 -0.94 -1.18 -3.79
C ILE A 65 -2.01 -1.64 -2.81
N PHE A 66 -1.77 -2.76 -2.12
CA PHE A 66 -2.69 -3.28 -1.12
C PHE A 66 -2.87 -2.29 0.03
N ALA A 67 -1.77 -1.78 0.60
CA ALA A 67 -1.80 -0.81 1.69
C ALA A 67 -2.57 0.47 1.29
N PHE A 68 -2.33 0.98 0.09
CA PHE A 68 -3.04 2.14 -0.45
C PHE A 68 -4.54 1.88 -0.57
N THR A 69 -4.93 0.77 -1.20
CA THR A 69 -6.34 0.40 -1.39
C THR A 69 -7.04 0.23 -0.04
N ARG A 70 -6.39 -0.45 0.90
CA ARG A 70 -6.94 -0.67 2.25
C ARG A 70 -7.09 0.62 3.05
N SER A 71 -6.15 1.55 2.87
CA SER A 71 -6.16 2.88 3.51
C SER A 71 -7.31 3.76 2.99
N LEU A 72 -7.61 3.70 1.69
CA LEU A 72 -8.72 4.46 1.10
C LEU A 72 -10.11 4.01 1.54
N ASP A 73 -10.26 2.72 1.84
CA ASP A 73 -11.50 2.13 2.34
C ASP A 73 -11.64 2.26 3.87
N GLU A 74 -10.67 2.88 4.54
CA GLU A 74 -10.69 2.99 5.99
C GLU A 74 -11.51 4.20 6.47
N THR A 75 -12.52 3.91 7.28
CA THR A 75 -13.36 4.93 7.95
C THR A 75 -13.25 4.82 9.47
N GLY A 76 -13.26 3.59 10.00
CA GLY A 76 -13.35 3.34 11.44
C GLY A 76 -12.09 3.77 12.18
N ALA A 77 -10.92 3.41 11.68
CA ALA A 77 -9.64 3.80 12.28
C ALA A 77 -9.44 5.32 12.24
N THR A 78 -9.86 5.99 11.14
CA THR A 78 -9.82 7.46 11.03
C THR A 78 -10.72 8.10 12.08
N LEU A 79 -11.98 7.68 12.18
CA LEU A 79 -12.93 8.24 13.16
C LEU A 79 -12.54 7.95 14.61
N ALA A 80 -11.87 6.83 14.87
CA ALA A 80 -11.40 6.49 16.22
C ALA A 80 -10.29 7.43 16.72
N VAL A 81 -9.42 7.91 15.82
CA VAL A 81 -8.26 8.76 16.19
C VAL A 81 -8.47 10.25 15.91
N ALA A 82 -9.38 10.59 15.00
CA ALA A 82 -9.73 11.95 14.62
C ALA A 82 -11.22 12.02 14.20
N PRO A 83 -12.15 12.13 15.16
CA PRO A 83 -13.58 12.15 14.90
C PRO A 83 -14.04 13.27 13.95
N GLU A 84 -13.37 14.42 14.00
CA GLU A 84 -13.62 15.59 13.15
C GLU A 84 -12.93 15.53 11.77
N ALA A 85 -12.26 14.43 11.43
CA ALA A 85 -11.55 14.30 10.17
C ALA A 85 -12.52 14.17 8.98
N LEU A 86 -12.31 15.00 7.97
CA LEU A 86 -13.08 14.98 6.72
C LEU A 86 -12.30 14.23 5.63
N THR A 87 -12.24 12.90 5.75
CA THR A 87 -11.72 12.04 4.67
C THR A 87 -12.85 11.66 3.72
N ALA A 88 -12.51 11.34 2.47
CA ALA A 88 -13.49 10.92 1.46
C ALA A 88 -14.44 9.79 1.95
N PRO A 89 -13.95 8.67 2.52
CA PRO A 89 -14.83 7.61 3.01
C PRO A 89 -15.67 8.03 4.22
N VAL A 90 -15.15 8.90 5.10
CA VAL A 90 -15.90 9.45 6.23
C VAL A 90 -17.07 10.33 5.76
N ILE A 91 -16.86 11.17 4.75
CA ILE A 91 -17.91 12.01 4.17
C ILE A 91 -19.01 11.15 3.53
N ILE A 92 -18.64 10.08 2.82
CA ILE A 92 -19.60 9.15 2.22
C ILE A 92 -20.47 8.51 3.32
N VAL A 93 -19.85 8.05 4.41
CA VAL A 93 -20.57 7.47 5.55
C VAL A 93 -21.48 8.51 6.22
N ASP A 94 -21.06 9.76 6.32
CA ASP A 94 -21.88 10.85 6.84
C ASP A 94 -23.12 11.13 5.96
N PHE A 95 -22.99 11.12 4.63
CA PHE A 95 -24.12 11.24 3.71
C PHE A 95 -25.12 10.09 3.87
N VAL A 96 -24.65 8.86 4.04
CA VAL A 96 -25.51 7.70 4.31
C VAL A 96 -26.26 7.88 5.63
N LYS A 97 -25.58 8.32 6.70
CA LYS A 97 -26.21 8.57 8.02
C LYS A 97 -27.26 9.67 7.96
N LYS A 98 -27.10 10.66 7.08
CA LYS A 98 -28.05 11.76 6.85
C LYS A 98 -29.21 11.39 5.92
N GLY A 99 -29.23 10.17 5.37
CA GLY A 99 -30.25 9.73 4.41
C GLY A 99 -30.04 10.27 2.99
N LEU A 100 -28.90 10.91 2.71
CA LEU A 100 -28.53 11.46 1.41
C LEU A 100 -27.92 10.37 0.52
N ILE A 101 -28.72 9.35 0.19
CA ILE A 101 -28.23 8.14 -0.51
C ILE A 101 -27.76 8.46 -1.94
N ALA A 102 -28.42 9.39 -2.62
CA ALA A 102 -28.00 9.82 -3.96
C ALA A 102 -26.60 10.46 -3.94
N ASP A 103 -26.36 11.38 -3.00
CA ASP A 103 -25.07 12.07 -2.86
C ASP A 103 -23.97 11.09 -2.44
N ALA A 104 -24.27 10.17 -1.50
CA ALA A 104 -23.37 9.10 -1.11
C ALA A 104 -22.99 8.20 -2.31
N GLY A 105 -23.95 7.87 -3.18
CA GLY A 105 -23.72 7.07 -4.38
C GLY A 105 -22.79 7.76 -5.38
N VAL A 106 -23.02 9.05 -5.65
CA VAL A 106 -22.16 9.85 -6.55
C VAL A 106 -20.75 9.98 -5.98
N ALA A 107 -20.62 10.29 -4.69
CA ALA A 107 -19.33 10.40 -4.03
C ALA A 107 -18.56 9.07 -4.02
N SER A 108 -19.26 7.94 -3.78
CA SER A 108 -18.67 6.60 -3.83
C SER A 108 -18.17 6.27 -5.23
N LEU A 109 -18.95 6.55 -6.27
CA LEU A 109 -18.54 6.33 -7.66
C LEU A 109 -17.30 7.16 -8.02
N ALA A 110 -17.29 8.44 -7.64
CA ALA A 110 -16.14 9.31 -7.85
C ALA A 110 -14.88 8.77 -7.14
N LEU A 111 -15.01 8.33 -5.89
CA LEU A 111 -13.91 7.75 -5.13
C LEU A 111 -13.39 6.46 -5.80
N ILE A 112 -14.27 5.58 -6.27
CA ILE A 112 -13.90 4.36 -7.00
C ILE A 112 -13.12 4.70 -8.28
N LEU A 113 -13.61 5.65 -9.09
CA LEU A 113 -12.95 6.04 -10.34
C LEU A 113 -11.57 6.63 -10.11
N VAL A 114 -11.43 7.52 -9.12
CA VAL A 114 -10.14 8.12 -8.75
C VAL A 114 -9.19 7.05 -8.25
N SER A 115 -9.66 6.16 -7.37
CA SER A 115 -8.85 5.06 -6.82
C SER A 115 -8.38 4.13 -7.93
N TYR A 116 -9.27 3.75 -8.85
CA TYR A 116 -8.94 2.91 -9.99
C TYR A 116 -7.92 3.58 -10.92
N ALA A 117 -8.07 4.87 -11.21
CA ALA A 117 -7.12 5.63 -12.01
C ALA A 117 -5.72 5.66 -11.36
N ILE A 118 -5.64 5.90 -10.05
CA ILE A 118 -4.37 5.86 -9.30
C ILE A 118 -3.75 4.47 -9.37
N LEU A 119 -4.55 3.41 -9.15
CA LEU A 119 -4.08 2.04 -9.23
C LEU A 119 -3.56 1.67 -10.62
N LEU A 120 -4.20 2.15 -11.69
CA LEU A 120 -3.71 1.95 -13.06
C LEU A 120 -2.37 2.65 -13.29
N VAL A 121 -2.20 3.87 -12.78
CA VAL A 121 -0.92 4.59 -12.85
C VAL A 121 0.17 3.82 -12.12
N VAL A 122 -0.09 3.40 -10.88
CA VAL A 122 0.86 2.62 -10.08
C VAL A 122 1.20 1.30 -10.76
N ARG A 123 0.21 0.58 -11.30
CA ARG A 123 0.41 -0.67 -12.03
C ARG A 123 1.28 -0.46 -13.28
N LYS A 124 1.03 0.60 -14.05
CA LYS A 124 1.81 0.91 -15.27
C LYS A 124 3.25 1.29 -14.96
N LEU A 125 3.50 1.98 -13.84
CA LEU A 125 4.84 2.32 -13.37
C LEU A 125 5.58 1.08 -12.81
N GLY A 126 4.90 0.22 -12.05
CA GLY A 126 5.47 -1.01 -11.49
C GLY A 126 5.67 -2.15 -12.49
N GLY A 127 4.80 -2.26 -13.50
CA GLY A 127 4.80 -3.36 -14.48
C GLY A 127 5.90 -3.33 -15.54
N ARG A 128 6.66 -2.23 -15.68
CA ARG A 128 7.75 -2.12 -16.68
C ARG A 128 9.02 -2.89 -16.30
N HIS A 129 9.08 -3.51 -15.12
CA HIS A 129 10.32 -4.05 -14.55
C HIS A 129 10.37 -5.57 -14.36
N GLY A 130 9.38 -6.32 -14.89
CA GLY A 130 9.29 -7.79 -14.79
C GLY A 130 9.41 -8.56 -16.13
N GLN A 131 9.93 -7.94 -17.20
CA GLN A 131 10.13 -8.59 -18.51
C GLN A 131 11.56 -8.41 -19.07
N ARG A 132 12.57 -8.29 -18.22
CA ARG A 132 13.98 -8.31 -18.63
C ARG A 132 14.78 -9.20 -17.72
#